data_AF-A0A519YXS4-F1
#
_entry.id   AF-A0A519YXS4-F1
#
_cell.length_a   1.000
_cell.length_b   1.000
_cell.length_c   1.000
_cell.angle_alpha   90.00
_cell.angle_beta   90.00
_cell.angle_gamma   90.00
#
_symmetry.space_group_name_H-M   'P 1'
#
loop_
_entity.id
_entity.type
_entity.pdbx_description
1 polymer ?
#
loop_
_entity_poly.entity_id
_entity_poly.type
_entity_poly.pdbx_seq_one_letter_code
_entity_poly.pdbx_strand_id
1 'polypeptide(L)'
;MFSGYGNGPNDIFNYGPYFWGNWDYGLIRDLNLALDGIDQNSTSLTQTQKDQFKAEFRFLRAFVYFELVKRHGGVPIVTTQLLYDFSGNPSPLQVARSKEAEVYDFVASELDAIKGTLGNTGSNTRANRYTAMALKSRAMLYAASIAKYTPISTLPLSTPGGEVGIPANLATAYYQKALDAAKEVLTGPYALYNSNPNKGENFYEALVNKNGNSEVIWVKDFLTSKDYRHFFSVDNIPRGLREDFDYSSNITPTLNFVETYENLNGTTTPIPTMNAAGTDYVYYNTLSEPFANKDARLYGTVILPGSTFKSREVQVQAGVKVWSTTSNSYQNVEGNLGSVYTDGKLLTGSSGPLSNQPYVTNSGFYLRKYLDTGAGTSTRATRSDVWWVRFRLAEILLTASEAALELGQTADALTYVNRVR
;
A
#
# COMPACT_ATOMS: atom_id res chain seq x y z
N MET A 1 -6.71 -2.18 -0.06
CA MET A 1 -6.79 -3.19 -1.14
C MET A 1 -7.81 -2.70 -2.13
N PHE A 2 -7.52 -2.82 -3.43
CA PHE A 2 -8.27 -2.23 -4.52
C PHE A 2 -9.62 -2.92 -4.70
N SER A 3 -10.70 -2.14 -4.78
CA SER A 3 -11.99 -2.59 -5.31
C SER A 3 -12.21 -1.96 -6.68
N GLY A 4 -11.95 -2.74 -7.72
CA GLY A 4 -12.50 -2.49 -9.05
C GLY A 4 -13.77 -3.32 -9.22
N TYR A 5 -14.82 -2.65 -9.68
CA TYR A 5 -15.95 -3.15 -10.46
C TYR A 5 -16.66 -4.45 -10.06
N GLY A 6 -17.84 -4.26 -9.44
CA GLY A 6 -18.93 -5.21 -9.46
C GLY A 6 -18.93 -6.21 -8.31
N ASN A 7 -19.84 -6.03 -7.35
CA ASN A 7 -20.73 -7.06 -6.79
C ASN A 7 -21.39 -6.49 -5.53
N GLY A 8 -22.69 -6.78 -5.38
CA GLY A 8 -23.59 -6.12 -4.44
C GLY A 8 -23.26 -6.35 -2.96
N PRO A 9 -23.97 -5.64 -2.06
CA PRO A 9 -23.64 -5.55 -0.63
C PRO A 9 -23.78 -6.84 0.20
N ASN A 10 -24.14 -7.98 -0.41
CA ASN A 10 -24.45 -9.25 0.30
C ASN A 10 -23.77 -10.50 -0.26
N ASP A 11 -22.77 -10.39 -1.12
CA ASP A 11 -21.98 -11.57 -1.50
C ASP A 11 -20.86 -11.80 -0.48
N ILE A 12 -21.05 -12.82 0.38
CA ILE A 12 -19.95 -13.56 1.00
C ILE A 12 -18.91 -13.78 -0.09
N PHE A 13 -17.64 -13.44 0.18
CA PHE A 13 -16.49 -13.62 -0.72
C PHE A 13 -16.56 -14.97 -1.43
N ASN A 14 -17.18 -14.98 -2.62
CA ASN A 14 -17.28 -16.16 -3.44
C ASN A 14 -15.96 -16.19 -4.21
N TYR A 15 -15.08 -17.10 -3.83
CA TYR A 15 -13.79 -17.33 -4.50
C TYR A 15 -14.08 -17.89 -5.89
N GLY A 16 -14.38 -17.00 -6.84
CA GLY A 16 -14.68 -17.38 -8.22
C GLY A 16 -13.51 -18.09 -8.91
N PRO A 17 -13.76 -18.80 -10.03
CA PRO A 17 -12.79 -19.67 -10.71
C PRO A 17 -11.56 -18.95 -11.31
N TYR A 18 -11.48 -17.61 -11.22
CA TYR A 18 -10.37 -16.79 -11.72
C TYR A 18 -9.30 -16.45 -10.65
N PHE A 19 -9.41 -17.00 -9.43
CA PHE A 19 -8.43 -16.77 -8.35
C PHE A 19 -7.04 -17.40 -8.60
N TRP A 20 -6.85 -18.17 -9.67
CA TRP A 20 -5.53 -18.56 -10.17
C TRP A 20 -4.64 -17.37 -10.55
N GLY A 21 -5.20 -16.17 -10.75
CA GLY A 21 -4.44 -14.95 -11.02
C GLY A 21 -3.49 -14.50 -9.89
N ASN A 22 -3.66 -15.03 -8.67
CA ASN A 22 -2.74 -14.79 -7.56
C ASN A 22 -1.63 -15.84 -7.46
N TRP A 23 -1.65 -16.88 -8.30
CA TRP A 23 -0.66 -17.96 -8.38
C TRP A 23 0.17 -17.79 -9.65
N ASP A 24 1.10 -16.84 -9.66
CA ASP A 24 1.89 -16.49 -10.84
C ASP A 24 3.06 -17.46 -11.11
N TYR A 25 2.74 -18.76 -11.22
CA TYR A 25 3.68 -19.79 -11.67
C TYR A 25 4.03 -19.63 -13.16
N GLY A 26 3.25 -18.86 -13.91
CA GLY A 26 3.59 -18.44 -15.27
C GLY A 26 4.87 -17.61 -15.28
N LEU A 27 4.93 -16.54 -14.50
CA LEU A 27 6.14 -15.73 -14.36
C LEU A 27 7.30 -16.51 -13.73
N ILE A 28 7.05 -17.38 -12.74
CA ILE A 28 8.10 -18.25 -12.18
C ILE A 28 8.71 -19.14 -13.27
N ARG A 29 7.86 -19.74 -14.12
CA ARG A 29 8.33 -20.55 -15.26
C ARG A 29 9.16 -19.72 -16.23
N ASP A 30 8.68 -18.52 -16.60
CA ASP A 30 9.39 -17.65 -17.54
C ASP A 30 10.73 -17.15 -16.97
N LEU A 31 10.81 -16.91 -15.66
CA LEU A 31 12.07 -16.60 -14.96
C LEU A 31 13.02 -17.80 -14.93
N ASN A 32 12.54 -19.01 -14.64
CA ASN A 32 13.36 -20.22 -14.66
C ASN A 32 13.89 -20.48 -16.08
N LEU A 33 13.06 -20.32 -17.11
CA LEU A 33 13.44 -20.38 -18.52
C LEU A 33 14.53 -19.35 -18.87
N ALA A 34 14.40 -18.12 -18.39
CA ALA A 34 15.38 -17.08 -18.65
C ALA A 34 16.74 -17.38 -17.96
N LEU A 35 16.71 -17.93 -16.75
CA LEU A 35 17.91 -18.37 -16.03
C LEU A 35 18.63 -19.50 -16.79
N ASP A 36 17.90 -20.54 -17.19
CA ASP A 36 18.44 -21.68 -17.95
C ASP A 36 18.97 -21.21 -19.33
N GLY A 37 18.23 -20.32 -19.99
CA GLY A 37 18.60 -19.77 -21.29
C GLY A 37 19.85 -18.91 -21.25
N ILE A 38 20.09 -18.14 -20.18
CA ILE A 38 21.34 -17.38 -20.01
C ILE A 38 22.54 -18.33 -19.94
N ASP A 39 22.40 -19.45 -19.21
CA ASP A 39 23.49 -20.40 -19.02
C ASP A 39 23.77 -21.21 -20.29
N GLN A 40 22.72 -21.65 -20.98
CA GLN A 40 22.84 -22.57 -22.12
C GLN A 40 23.05 -21.87 -23.47
N ASN A 41 22.42 -20.71 -23.68
CA ASN A 41 22.26 -20.13 -25.02
C ASN A 41 22.91 -18.75 -25.20
N SER A 42 23.36 -18.11 -24.13
CA SER A 42 23.89 -16.74 -24.23
C SER A 42 25.30 -16.70 -24.83
N THR A 43 25.40 -16.17 -26.05
CA THR A 43 26.66 -16.03 -26.81
C THR A 43 27.22 -14.61 -26.84
N SER A 44 26.42 -13.59 -26.52
CA SER A 44 26.81 -12.16 -26.64
C SER A 44 26.96 -11.43 -25.32
N LEU A 45 26.56 -12.03 -24.19
CA LEU A 45 26.69 -11.39 -22.87
C LEU A 45 28.03 -11.72 -22.23
N THR A 46 28.65 -10.71 -21.61
CA THR A 46 29.82 -10.93 -20.74
C THR A 46 29.42 -11.66 -19.47
N GLN A 47 30.38 -12.30 -18.78
CA GLN A 47 30.09 -13.00 -17.53
C GLN A 47 29.44 -12.07 -16.48
N THR A 48 29.95 -10.83 -16.35
CA THR A 48 29.37 -9.82 -15.45
C THR A 48 27.93 -9.49 -15.82
N GLN A 49 27.59 -9.39 -17.11
CA GLN A 49 26.20 -9.16 -17.54
C GLN A 49 25.30 -10.36 -17.25
N LYS A 50 25.80 -11.59 -17.47
CA LYS A 50 25.08 -12.82 -17.13
C LYS A 50 24.79 -12.87 -15.63
N ASP A 51 25.79 -12.65 -14.79
CA ASP A 51 25.66 -12.67 -13.34
C ASP A 51 24.66 -11.61 -12.84
N GLN A 52 24.74 -10.40 -13.39
CA GLN A 52 23.79 -9.31 -13.08
C GLN A 52 22.35 -9.68 -13.44
N PHE A 53 22.10 -10.18 -14.66
CA PHE A 53 20.74 -10.53 -15.08
C PHE A 53 20.19 -11.74 -14.31
N LYS A 54 21.01 -12.75 -14.05
CA LYS A 54 20.62 -13.88 -13.21
C LYS A 54 20.26 -13.43 -11.80
N ALA A 55 21.03 -12.50 -11.22
CA ALA A 55 20.71 -11.91 -9.93
C ALA A 55 19.36 -11.16 -9.96
N GLU A 56 19.11 -10.36 -10.99
CA GLU A 56 17.82 -9.66 -11.15
C GLU A 56 16.63 -10.62 -11.33
N PHE A 57 16.77 -11.68 -12.12
CA PHE A 57 15.71 -12.69 -12.28
C PHE A 57 15.45 -13.48 -11.01
N ARG A 58 16.49 -13.85 -10.26
CA ARG A 58 16.34 -14.48 -8.94
C ARG A 58 15.68 -13.55 -7.93
N PHE A 59 16.00 -12.25 -7.95
CA PHE A 59 15.30 -11.25 -7.14
C PHE A 59 13.80 -11.22 -7.47
N LEU A 60 13.44 -11.16 -8.75
CA LEU A 60 12.04 -11.15 -9.17
C LEU A 60 11.32 -12.45 -8.75
N ARG A 61 11.99 -13.60 -8.88
CA ARG A 61 11.46 -14.89 -8.41
C ARG A 61 11.20 -14.88 -6.91
N ALA A 62 12.17 -14.41 -6.11
CA ALA A 62 12.00 -14.26 -4.67
C ALA A 62 10.86 -13.29 -4.31
N PHE A 63 10.70 -12.20 -5.05
CA PHE A 63 9.58 -11.26 -4.89
C PHE A 63 8.23 -11.94 -5.17
N VAL A 64 8.12 -12.73 -6.24
CA VAL A 64 6.89 -13.49 -6.55
C VAL A 64 6.58 -14.50 -5.45
N TYR A 65 7.56 -15.28 -4.98
CA TYR A 65 7.34 -16.20 -3.85
C TYR A 65 6.92 -15.49 -2.57
N PHE A 66 7.45 -14.29 -2.29
CA PHE A 66 6.97 -13.47 -1.17
C PHE A 66 5.50 -13.03 -1.36
N GLU A 67 5.08 -12.66 -2.57
CA GLU A 67 3.68 -12.34 -2.86
C GLU A 67 2.76 -13.57 -2.70
N LEU A 68 3.24 -14.76 -3.03
CA LEU A 68 2.52 -16.02 -2.83
C LEU A 68 2.37 -16.36 -1.35
N VAL A 69 3.47 -16.40 -0.60
CA VAL A 69 3.48 -16.89 0.77
C VAL A 69 2.62 -16.03 1.70
N LYS A 70 2.65 -14.70 1.53
CA LYS A 70 1.85 -13.79 2.37
C LYS A 70 0.33 -13.87 2.15
N ARG A 71 -0.13 -14.61 1.12
CA ARG A 71 -1.56 -14.84 0.83
C ARG A 71 -1.99 -16.28 1.03
N HIS A 72 -1.09 -17.22 0.79
CA HIS A 72 -1.43 -18.65 0.69
C HIS A 72 -0.73 -19.51 1.75
N GLY A 73 0.19 -18.94 2.54
CA GLY A 73 1.12 -19.71 3.35
C GLY A 73 2.09 -20.49 2.46
N GLY A 74 2.42 -21.71 2.84
CA GLY A 74 3.28 -22.62 2.09
C GLY A 74 2.78 -22.87 0.66
N VAL A 75 3.70 -22.88 -0.31
CA VAL A 75 3.42 -23.10 -1.74
C VAL A 75 4.52 -23.97 -2.36
N PRO A 76 4.29 -24.61 -3.53
CA PRO A 76 5.32 -25.42 -4.17
C PRO A 76 6.56 -24.60 -4.60
N ILE A 77 7.74 -24.93 -4.09
CA ILE A 77 8.97 -24.25 -4.52
C ILE A 77 9.52 -24.92 -5.78
N VAL A 78 9.41 -24.21 -6.91
CA VAL A 78 9.89 -24.58 -8.24
C VAL A 78 10.99 -23.61 -8.69
N THR A 79 12.22 -24.10 -8.81
CA THR A 79 13.41 -23.30 -9.15
C THR A 79 14.03 -23.64 -10.50
N THR A 80 13.50 -24.65 -11.18
CA THR A 80 13.92 -25.12 -12.50
C THR A 80 12.72 -25.19 -13.44
N GLN A 81 12.99 -25.39 -14.72
CA GLN A 81 11.93 -25.70 -15.68
C GLN A 81 11.35 -27.11 -15.42
N LEU A 82 10.03 -27.20 -15.30
CA LEU A 82 9.32 -28.48 -15.32
C LEU A 82 8.88 -28.76 -16.76
N LEU A 83 9.48 -29.79 -17.38
CA LEU A 83 9.22 -30.18 -18.77
C LEU A 83 8.26 -31.37 -18.81
N TYR A 84 7.20 -31.24 -19.60
CA TYR A 84 6.31 -32.36 -19.88
C TYR A 84 6.86 -33.21 -21.03
N ASP A 85 6.89 -34.51 -20.85
CA ASP A 85 7.42 -35.48 -21.81
C ASP A 85 6.35 -36.05 -22.76
N PHE A 86 5.11 -35.56 -22.69
CA PHE A 86 3.97 -36.05 -23.44
C PHE A 86 3.64 -37.54 -23.20
N SER A 87 4.10 -38.13 -22.09
CA SER A 87 3.87 -39.54 -21.74
C SER A 87 2.43 -39.86 -21.32
N GLY A 88 1.57 -38.86 -21.16
CA GLY A 88 0.26 -39.01 -20.53
C GLY A 88 0.31 -39.02 -18.99
N ASN A 89 1.49 -39.00 -18.38
CA ASN A 89 1.66 -39.01 -16.92
C ASN A 89 2.13 -37.65 -16.38
N PRO A 90 1.28 -36.89 -15.65
CA PRO A 90 1.66 -35.58 -15.11
C PRO A 90 2.42 -35.65 -13.79
N SER A 91 2.62 -36.83 -13.17
CA SER A 91 3.23 -36.95 -11.83
C SER A 91 4.60 -36.26 -11.69
N PRO A 92 5.50 -36.26 -12.70
CA PRO A 92 6.77 -35.52 -12.60
C PRO A 92 6.61 -34.00 -12.47
N LEU A 93 5.45 -33.45 -12.83
CA LEU A 93 5.13 -32.03 -12.73
C LEU A 93 4.42 -31.66 -11.41
N GLN A 94 4.06 -32.66 -10.60
CA GLN A 94 3.35 -32.45 -9.35
C GLN A 94 4.34 -32.16 -8.23
N VAL A 95 4.50 -30.88 -7.90
CA VAL A 95 5.29 -30.44 -6.76
C VAL A 95 4.36 -30.14 -5.59
N ALA A 96 4.56 -30.85 -4.48
CA ALA A 96 3.79 -30.61 -3.26
C ALA A 96 4.10 -29.23 -2.68
N ARG A 97 3.15 -28.69 -1.89
CA ARG A 97 3.36 -27.43 -1.16
C ARG A 97 4.48 -27.62 -0.14
N SER A 98 5.41 -26.68 -0.08
CA SER A 98 6.38 -26.57 1.01
C SER A 98 5.71 -25.97 2.26
N LYS A 99 6.37 -26.05 3.41
CA LYS A 99 5.92 -25.36 4.62
C LYS A 99 6.01 -23.85 4.45
N GLU A 100 5.18 -23.09 5.15
CA GLU A 100 5.21 -21.62 5.08
C GLU A 100 6.59 -21.06 5.45
N ALA A 101 7.19 -21.57 6.53
CA ALA A 101 8.56 -21.24 6.93
C ALA A 101 9.60 -21.49 5.83
N GLU A 102 9.49 -22.62 5.12
CA GLU A 102 10.43 -23.00 4.05
C GLU A 102 10.36 -22.03 2.86
N VAL A 103 9.18 -21.50 2.53
CA VAL A 103 9.05 -20.49 1.47
C VAL A 103 9.66 -19.15 1.90
N TYR A 104 9.46 -18.73 3.15
CA TYR A 104 10.12 -17.53 3.69
C TYR A 104 11.65 -17.69 3.71
N ASP A 105 12.16 -18.84 4.15
CA ASP A 105 13.59 -19.13 4.16
C ASP A 105 14.18 -19.24 2.74
N PHE A 106 13.41 -19.77 1.78
CA PHE A 106 13.77 -19.72 0.37
C PHE A 106 13.90 -18.27 -0.13
N VAL A 107 12.92 -17.41 0.16
CA VAL A 107 13.00 -15.98 -0.20
C VAL A 107 14.24 -15.34 0.41
N ALA A 108 14.50 -15.54 1.71
CA ALA A 108 15.65 -14.96 2.38
C ALA A 108 16.99 -15.45 1.79
N SER A 109 17.11 -16.76 1.55
CA SER A 109 18.34 -17.35 1.02
C SER A 109 18.61 -16.94 -0.43
N GLU A 110 17.58 -16.83 -1.29
CA GLU A 110 17.74 -16.29 -2.65
C GLU A 110 18.30 -14.87 -2.61
N LEU A 111 17.77 -14.01 -1.72
CA LEU A 111 18.19 -12.62 -1.58
C LEU A 111 19.61 -12.49 -1.02
N ASP A 112 19.98 -13.29 -0.02
CA ASP A 112 21.35 -13.34 0.51
C ASP A 112 22.36 -13.77 -0.55
N ALA A 113 22.01 -14.75 -1.38
CA ALA A 113 22.90 -15.27 -2.41
C ALA A 113 23.16 -14.26 -3.55
N ILE A 114 22.23 -13.33 -3.81
CA ILE A 114 22.35 -12.37 -4.92
C ILE A 114 22.77 -10.96 -4.49
N LYS A 115 22.67 -10.60 -3.20
CA LYS A 115 22.87 -9.21 -2.76
C LYS A 115 24.23 -8.61 -3.09
N GLY A 116 25.28 -9.44 -3.17
CA GLY A 116 26.64 -9.03 -3.55
C GLY A 116 26.83 -8.90 -5.07
N THR A 117 25.98 -9.56 -5.86
CA THR A 117 26.03 -9.56 -7.33
C THR A 117 25.10 -8.50 -7.92
N LEU A 118 24.03 -8.13 -7.21
CA LEU A 118 23.10 -7.09 -7.64
C LEU A 118 23.78 -5.71 -7.70
N GLY A 119 24.09 -5.27 -8.92
CA GLY A 119 24.48 -3.89 -9.24
C GLY A 119 23.30 -2.92 -9.18
N ASN A 120 23.22 -1.99 -10.14
CA ASN A 120 22.19 -0.94 -10.22
C ASN A 120 22.12 -0.04 -8.97
N THR A 121 23.23 0.16 -8.25
CA THR A 121 23.28 1.08 -7.10
C THR A 121 22.74 2.45 -7.48
N GLY A 122 21.78 2.95 -6.69
CA GLY A 122 21.10 4.22 -6.96
C GLY A 122 19.86 4.11 -7.85
N SER A 123 19.61 2.96 -8.49
CA SER A 123 18.34 2.74 -9.19
C SER A 123 17.20 2.47 -8.22
N ASN A 124 16.06 3.10 -8.45
CA ASN A 124 14.80 2.80 -7.77
C ASN A 124 13.83 1.99 -8.65
N THR A 125 14.18 1.69 -9.92
CA THR A 125 13.34 0.94 -10.86
C THR A 125 13.90 -0.45 -11.18
N ARG A 126 15.22 -0.65 -11.03
CA ARG A 126 15.87 -1.95 -11.12
C ARG A 126 16.37 -2.38 -9.75
N ALA A 127 16.26 -3.67 -9.47
CA ALA A 127 16.70 -4.22 -8.20
C ALA A 127 18.20 -3.99 -8.00
N ASN A 128 18.53 -3.51 -6.80
CA ASN A 128 19.89 -3.40 -6.30
C ASN A 128 20.00 -4.08 -4.93
N ARG A 129 21.20 -4.06 -4.34
CA ARG A 129 21.45 -4.62 -3.00
C ARG A 129 20.44 -4.18 -1.94
N TYR A 130 20.13 -2.89 -1.87
CA TYR A 130 19.20 -2.34 -0.88
C TYR A 130 17.75 -2.74 -1.18
N THR A 131 17.36 -2.88 -2.45
CA THR A 131 16.06 -3.44 -2.83
C THR A 131 15.91 -4.88 -2.32
N ALA A 132 16.95 -5.71 -2.48
CA ALA A 132 16.93 -7.09 -2.01
C ALA A 132 16.84 -7.16 -0.48
N MET A 133 17.59 -6.33 0.23
CA MET A 133 17.54 -6.31 1.70
C MET A 133 16.24 -5.70 2.24
N ALA A 134 15.61 -4.75 1.55
CA ALA A 134 14.28 -4.25 1.89
C ALA A 134 13.22 -5.36 1.79
N LEU A 135 13.24 -6.15 0.71
CA LEU A 135 12.35 -7.29 0.56
C LEU A 135 12.60 -8.34 1.65
N LYS A 136 13.87 -8.69 1.91
CA LYS A 136 14.23 -9.63 2.97
C LYS A 136 13.73 -9.15 4.33
N SER A 137 13.95 -7.88 4.66
CA SER A 137 13.53 -7.29 5.93
C SER A 137 12.03 -7.42 6.15
N ARG A 138 11.21 -7.05 5.16
CA ARG A 138 9.75 -7.21 5.22
C ARG A 138 9.32 -8.68 5.33
N ALA A 139 9.91 -9.56 4.51
CA ALA A 139 9.56 -10.97 4.49
C ALA A 139 9.85 -11.65 5.82
N MET A 140 11.00 -11.37 6.42
CA MET A 140 11.38 -11.91 7.73
C MET A 140 10.55 -11.33 8.87
N LEU A 141 10.16 -10.05 8.80
CA LEU A 141 9.22 -9.48 9.78
C LEU A 141 7.87 -10.22 9.74
N TYR A 142 7.33 -10.48 8.55
CA TYR A 142 6.07 -11.21 8.41
C TYR A 142 6.18 -12.64 8.96
N ALA A 143 7.25 -13.35 8.61
CA ALA A 143 7.51 -14.69 9.14
C ALA A 143 7.61 -14.69 10.68
N ALA A 144 8.30 -13.70 11.25
CA ALA A 144 8.44 -13.55 12.69
C ALA A 144 7.10 -13.27 13.40
N SER A 145 6.30 -12.36 12.85
CA SER A 145 5.01 -12.00 13.42
C SER A 145 3.99 -13.15 13.33
N ILE A 146 4.01 -13.93 12.24
CA ILE A 146 3.22 -15.17 12.14
C ILE A 146 3.68 -16.17 13.20
N ALA A 147 4.99 -16.42 13.31
CA ALA A 147 5.53 -17.34 14.32
C ALA A 147 5.16 -16.91 15.76
N LYS A 148 5.15 -15.60 16.05
CA LYS A 148 4.88 -15.10 17.41
C LYS A 148 3.39 -15.03 17.75
N TYR A 149 2.58 -14.43 16.88
CA TYR A 149 1.20 -14.05 17.18
C TYR A 149 0.14 -14.98 16.59
N THR A 150 0.52 -15.81 15.62
CA THR A 150 -0.38 -16.81 15.04
C THR A 150 0.40 -18.09 14.73
N PRO A 151 1.06 -18.69 15.75
CA PRO A 151 1.83 -19.90 15.53
C PRO A 151 0.93 -21.06 15.09
N ILE A 152 1.54 -22.04 14.43
CA ILE A 152 0.84 -23.22 13.91
C ILE A 152 -0.05 -23.93 14.96
N SER A 153 0.37 -23.95 16.23
CA SER A 153 -0.36 -24.56 17.33
C SER A 153 -1.68 -23.86 17.71
N THR A 154 -1.87 -22.61 17.26
CA THR A 154 -3.07 -21.79 17.55
C THR A 154 -4.04 -21.74 16.39
N LEU A 155 -3.71 -22.36 15.25
CA LEU A 155 -4.56 -22.31 14.07
C LEU A 155 -5.78 -23.20 14.24
N PRO A 156 -7.01 -22.68 13.97
CA PRO A 156 -8.23 -23.48 14.04
C PRO A 156 -8.31 -24.53 12.91
N LEU A 157 -7.59 -24.30 11.82
CA LEU A 157 -7.46 -25.20 10.69
C LEU A 157 -5.98 -25.38 10.38
N SER A 158 -5.49 -26.61 10.47
CA SER A 158 -4.12 -26.98 10.11
C SER A 158 -4.12 -27.99 8.97
N THR A 159 -3.13 -27.89 8.10
CA THR A 159 -2.89 -28.87 7.05
C THR A 159 -1.97 -29.97 7.59
N PRO A 160 -2.10 -31.24 7.14
CA PRO A 160 -1.31 -32.35 7.68
C PRO A 160 0.22 -32.15 7.56
N GLY A 161 0.70 -31.42 6.55
CA GLY A 161 2.12 -31.14 6.33
C GLY A 161 2.64 -29.86 7.01
N GLY A 162 1.77 -29.09 7.69
CA GLY A 162 2.15 -27.81 8.31
C GLY A 162 2.46 -26.70 7.30
N GLU A 163 1.78 -26.72 6.16
CA GLU A 163 1.87 -25.72 5.09
C GLU A 163 1.28 -24.36 5.47
N VAL A 164 0.52 -24.26 6.56
CA VAL A 164 -0.02 -23.00 7.06
C VAL A 164 0.43 -22.78 8.50
N GLY A 165 0.95 -21.60 8.77
CA GLY A 165 1.52 -21.21 10.05
C GLY A 165 3.02 -21.50 10.15
N ILE A 166 3.64 -20.89 11.16
CA ILE A 166 5.07 -21.03 11.44
C ILE A 166 5.25 -21.45 12.91
N PRO A 167 6.17 -22.38 13.22
CA PRO A 167 6.49 -22.74 14.59
C PRO A 167 6.97 -21.54 15.44
N ALA A 168 6.45 -21.41 16.66
CA ALA A 168 6.71 -20.26 17.53
C ALA A 168 8.19 -20.06 17.88
N ASN A 169 8.96 -21.15 17.96
CA ASN A 169 10.39 -21.11 18.28
C ASN A 169 11.25 -20.45 17.19
N LEU A 170 10.71 -20.22 15.99
CA LEU A 170 11.43 -19.54 14.90
C LEU A 170 11.30 -18.00 14.96
N ALA A 171 10.39 -17.45 15.78
CA ALA A 171 10.11 -16.02 15.82
C ALA A 171 11.36 -15.16 16.06
N THR A 172 12.15 -15.48 17.10
CA THR A 172 13.37 -14.73 17.45
C THR A 172 14.38 -14.71 16.29
N ALA A 173 14.59 -15.84 15.62
CA ALA A 173 15.52 -15.93 14.51
C ALA A 173 15.05 -15.08 13.30
N TYR A 174 13.75 -15.08 13.02
CA TYR A 174 13.20 -14.25 11.94
C TYR A 174 13.23 -12.75 12.26
N TYR A 175 12.93 -12.34 13.51
CA TYR A 175 13.10 -10.94 13.92
C TYR A 175 14.55 -10.48 13.78
N GLN A 176 15.53 -11.32 14.15
CA GLN A 176 16.95 -11.00 13.97
C GLN A 176 17.29 -10.82 12.48
N LYS A 177 16.87 -11.76 11.61
CA LYS A 177 17.08 -11.65 10.16
C LYS A 177 16.41 -10.39 9.58
N ALA A 178 15.25 -9.99 10.09
CA ALA A 178 14.52 -8.79 9.67
C ALA A 178 15.28 -7.50 10.05
N LEU A 179 15.76 -7.44 11.29
CA LEU A 179 16.53 -6.32 11.83
C LEU A 179 17.88 -6.16 11.12
N ASP A 180 18.61 -7.26 10.89
CA ASP A 180 19.90 -7.24 10.21
C ASP A 180 19.76 -6.73 8.77
N ALA A 181 18.75 -7.21 8.05
CA ALA A 181 18.45 -6.73 6.71
C ALA A 181 18.05 -5.25 6.71
N ALA A 182 17.25 -4.80 7.69
CA ALA A 182 16.88 -3.39 7.83
C ALA A 182 18.13 -2.52 8.08
N LYS A 183 18.99 -2.92 9.02
CA LYS A 183 20.26 -2.24 9.33
C LYS A 183 21.15 -2.13 8.10
N GLU A 184 21.22 -3.17 7.26
CA GLU A 184 21.95 -3.12 5.99
C GLU A 184 21.38 -2.03 5.05
N VAL A 185 20.04 -1.92 4.93
CA VAL A 185 19.41 -0.86 4.14
C VAL A 185 19.68 0.53 4.71
N LEU A 186 19.73 0.68 6.04
CA LEU A 186 20.02 1.95 6.70
C LEU A 186 21.45 2.48 6.46
N THR A 187 22.36 1.64 5.95
CA THR A 187 23.69 2.09 5.48
C THR A 187 23.66 2.71 4.08
N GLY A 188 22.53 2.62 3.38
CA GLY A 188 22.35 3.12 2.02
C GLY A 188 22.13 4.64 1.93
N PRO A 189 22.09 5.18 0.71
CA PRO A 189 22.01 6.62 0.44
C PRO A 189 20.59 7.21 0.59
N TYR A 190 19.75 6.63 1.45
CA TYR A 190 18.34 7.00 1.59
C TYR A 190 18.13 7.98 2.75
N ALA A 191 17.21 8.93 2.57
CA ALA A 191 16.78 9.86 3.61
C ALA A 191 15.26 10.02 3.59
N LEU A 192 14.64 10.32 4.74
CA LEU A 192 13.21 10.61 4.79
C LEU A 192 12.94 11.88 3.98
N TYR A 193 11.85 11.89 3.22
CA TYR A 193 11.46 13.04 2.43
C TYR A 193 11.13 14.20 3.38
N ASN A 194 11.79 15.34 3.18
CA ASN A 194 11.62 16.51 4.04
C ASN A 194 11.87 17.81 3.25
N SER A 195 11.34 17.88 2.03
CA SER A 195 11.53 19.01 1.11
C SER A 195 10.48 20.11 1.29
N ASN A 196 9.31 19.78 1.84
CA ASN A 196 8.21 20.74 2.02
C ASN A 196 8.03 21.09 3.52
N PRO A 197 7.98 22.38 3.89
CA PRO A 197 7.78 22.78 5.29
C PRO A 197 6.38 22.43 5.82
N ASN A 198 5.36 22.36 4.95
CA ASN A 198 4.06 21.85 5.33
C ASN A 198 4.13 20.32 5.46
N LYS A 199 4.01 19.81 6.69
CA LYS A 199 4.20 18.38 6.97
C LYS A 199 3.17 17.47 6.30
N GLY A 200 1.94 17.96 6.07
CA GLY A 200 0.91 17.22 5.35
C GLY A 200 1.23 17.09 3.86
N GLU A 201 1.62 18.20 3.22
CA GLU A 201 2.11 18.20 1.84
C GLU A 201 3.38 17.36 1.70
N ASN A 202 4.32 17.51 2.63
CA ASN A 202 5.57 16.74 2.64
C ASN A 202 5.32 15.23 2.67
N PHE A 203 4.39 14.76 3.51
CA PHE A 203 4.04 13.34 3.55
C PHE A 203 3.38 12.85 2.27
N TYR A 204 2.52 13.66 1.66
CA TYR A 204 1.91 13.36 0.37
C TYR A 204 2.97 13.29 -0.75
N GLU A 205 3.85 14.30 -0.83
CA GLU A 205 4.92 14.41 -1.80
C GLU A 205 5.96 13.28 -1.67
N ALA A 206 6.21 12.76 -0.46
CA ALA A 206 7.08 11.61 -0.24
C ALA A 206 6.69 10.38 -1.10
N LEU A 207 5.45 10.33 -1.58
CA LEU A 207 4.90 9.21 -2.34
C LEU A 207 4.65 9.53 -3.81
N VAL A 208 4.53 10.81 -4.18
CA VAL A 208 4.19 11.22 -5.55
C VAL A 208 5.30 12.01 -6.24
N ASN A 209 6.16 12.70 -5.50
CA ASN A 209 7.24 13.47 -6.08
C ASN A 209 8.36 12.54 -6.54
N LYS A 210 8.57 12.50 -7.86
CA LYS A 210 9.59 11.69 -8.52
C LYS A 210 10.97 12.37 -8.55
N ASN A 211 11.01 13.69 -8.34
CA ASN A 211 12.20 14.51 -8.51
C ASN A 211 12.93 14.67 -7.18
N GLY A 212 14.14 14.10 -7.08
CA GLY A 212 15.00 14.25 -5.89
C GLY A 212 14.48 13.55 -4.63
N ASN A 213 13.55 12.60 -4.77
CA ASN A 213 13.03 11.83 -3.64
C ASN A 213 13.95 10.67 -3.27
N SER A 214 14.78 10.87 -2.24
CA SER A 214 15.71 9.88 -1.70
C SER A 214 15.10 8.95 -0.65
N GLU A 215 13.80 9.05 -0.35
CA GLU A 215 13.14 8.12 0.58
C GLU A 215 12.82 6.78 -0.10
N VAL A 216 12.60 6.82 -1.40
CA VAL A 216 12.08 5.70 -2.18
C VAL A 216 13.20 4.74 -2.55
N ILE A 217 13.04 3.47 -2.19
CA ILE A 217 14.01 2.40 -2.43
C ILE A 217 13.70 1.65 -3.71
N TRP A 218 12.43 1.34 -3.96
CA TRP A 218 12.01 0.62 -5.16
C TRP A 218 10.57 0.96 -5.54
N VAL A 219 10.32 1.09 -6.84
CA VAL A 219 9.01 1.45 -7.40
C VAL A 219 8.66 0.59 -8.61
N LYS A 220 7.36 0.48 -8.88
CA LYS A 220 6.88 0.32 -10.25
C LYS A 220 6.66 1.72 -10.82
N ASP A 221 7.50 2.11 -11.77
CA ASP A 221 7.42 3.43 -12.39
C ASP A 221 6.44 3.45 -13.57
N PHE A 222 5.89 4.63 -13.84
CA PHE A 222 5.02 4.94 -14.97
C PHE A 222 5.64 6.12 -15.72
N LEU A 223 5.61 6.07 -17.04
CA LEU A 223 6.29 7.02 -17.90
C LEU A 223 5.35 7.47 -19.01
N THR A 224 4.96 8.74 -18.94
CA THR A 224 4.16 9.39 -19.97
C THR A 224 4.81 9.28 -21.36
N SER A 225 6.14 9.40 -21.43
CA SER A 225 6.91 9.30 -22.68
C SER A 225 6.91 7.91 -23.33
N LYS A 226 6.46 6.88 -22.60
CA LYS A 226 6.34 5.49 -23.09
C LYS A 226 4.88 5.03 -23.20
N ASP A 227 3.93 5.94 -23.06
CA ASP A 227 2.50 5.63 -22.97
C ASP A 227 2.18 4.57 -21.89
N TYR A 228 2.98 4.52 -20.82
CA TYR A 228 2.79 3.56 -19.73
C TYR A 228 2.33 4.30 -18.47
N ARG A 229 1.01 4.37 -18.29
CA ARG A 229 0.31 5.23 -17.31
C ARG A 229 -0.85 4.47 -16.65
N HIS A 230 -1.39 4.97 -15.54
CA HIS A 230 -2.47 4.31 -14.80
C HIS A 230 -3.69 5.20 -14.53
N PHE A 231 -4.83 4.57 -14.26
CA PHE A 231 -6.13 5.23 -14.05
C PHE A 231 -6.39 5.72 -12.61
N PHE A 232 -5.48 5.51 -11.67
CA PHE A 232 -5.76 5.75 -10.24
C PHE A 232 -6.33 7.14 -9.92
N SER A 233 -5.80 8.21 -10.52
CA SER A 233 -6.33 9.56 -10.34
C SER A 233 -7.71 9.74 -10.98
N VAL A 234 -7.94 9.15 -12.16
CA VAL A 234 -9.26 9.12 -12.81
C VAL A 234 -10.31 8.49 -11.89
N ASP A 235 -9.94 7.38 -11.26
CA ASP A 235 -10.83 6.59 -10.41
C ASP A 235 -11.14 7.25 -9.04
N ASN A 236 -10.25 8.11 -8.54
CA ASN A 236 -10.28 8.55 -7.14
C ASN A 236 -10.24 10.07 -6.92
N ILE A 237 -10.07 10.89 -7.96
CA ILE A 237 -10.12 12.36 -7.85
C ILE A 237 -11.45 12.78 -7.21
N PRO A 238 -11.50 13.84 -6.36
CA PRO A 238 -12.78 14.33 -5.87
C PRO A 238 -13.69 14.80 -7.02
N ARG A 239 -14.99 14.52 -6.92
CA ARG A 239 -15.92 14.70 -8.03
C ARG A 239 -15.93 16.12 -8.61
N GLY A 240 -15.94 17.14 -7.76
CA GLY A 240 -15.93 18.54 -8.20
C GLY A 240 -14.65 18.97 -8.90
N LEU A 241 -13.60 18.14 -8.81
CA LEU A 241 -12.27 18.37 -9.38
C LEU A 241 -11.98 17.49 -10.60
N ARG A 242 -12.92 16.63 -11.00
CA ARG A 242 -12.76 15.76 -12.18
C ARG A 242 -12.54 16.58 -13.45
N GLU A 243 -11.71 16.03 -14.33
CA GLU A 243 -11.42 16.61 -15.65
C GLU A 243 -12.10 15.81 -16.78
N ASP A 244 -12.81 14.73 -16.45
CA ASP A 244 -13.55 13.85 -17.37
C ASP A 244 -14.91 13.48 -16.74
N PHE A 245 -15.87 13.04 -17.56
CA PHE A 245 -17.29 12.94 -17.18
C PHE A 245 -17.66 11.67 -16.40
N ASP A 246 -16.73 10.71 -16.29
CA ASP A 246 -16.95 9.40 -15.68
C ASP A 246 -15.88 9.12 -14.61
N TYR A 247 -16.23 8.33 -13.59
CA TYR A 247 -15.35 7.90 -12.49
C TYR A 247 -14.94 9.01 -11.52
N SER A 248 -14.86 8.65 -10.24
CA SER A 248 -14.38 9.46 -9.11
C SER A 248 -14.74 8.69 -7.84
N SER A 249 -14.00 8.94 -6.76
CA SER A 249 -14.38 8.48 -5.42
C SER A 249 -14.52 6.96 -5.26
N ASN A 250 -13.80 6.14 -6.04
CA ASN A 250 -13.86 4.68 -5.89
C ASN A 250 -13.33 4.21 -4.52
N ILE A 251 -12.46 4.99 -3.89
CA ILE A 251 -11.95 4.77 -2.52
C ILE A 251 -12.34 5.96 -1.64
N THR A 252 -13.14 5.67 -0.62
CA THR A 252 -13.59 6.66 0.38
C THR A 252 -13.08 6.27 1.77
N PRO A 253 -12.12 7.03 2.35
CA PRO A 253 -11.70 6.83 3.73
C PRO A 253 -12.89 6.91 4.70
N THR A 254 -12.96 6.03 5.69
CA THR A 254 -14.04 6.05 6.69
C THR A 254 -13.69 7.00 7.84
N LEU A 255 -14.71 7.46 8.58
CA LEU A 255 -14.47 8.22 9.81
C LEU A 255 -13.60 7.45 10.79
N ASN A 256 -13.87 6.16 10.99
CA ASN A 256 -13.05 5.31 11.86
C ASN A 256 -11.57 5.32 11.46
N PHE A 257 -11.27 5.30 10.15
CA PHE A 257 -9.89 5.40 9.65
C PHE A 257 -9.29 6.79 9.92
N VAL A 258 -10.06 7.85 9.74
CA VAL A 258 -9.62 9.22 10.06
C VAL A 258 -9.31 9.37 11.55
N GLU A 259 -10.10 8.74 12.41
CA GLU A 259 -9.94 8.79 13.87
C GLU A 259 -8.79 7.93 14.39
N THR A 260 -8.23 6.99 13.62
CA THR A 260 -7.01 6.26 14.04
C THR A 260 -5.76 7.14 14.04
N TYR A 261 -5.80 8.31 13.42
CA TYR A 261 -4.70 9.26 13.45
C TYR A 261 -4.63 9.96 14.81
N GLU A 262 -3.47 9.86 15.43
CA GLU A 262 -3.12 10.53 16.68
C GLU A 262 -3.33 12.05 16.55
N ASN A 263 -3.71 12.68 17.65
CA ASN A 263 -3.56 14.10 17.86
C ASN A 263 -2.07 14.41 18.12
N LEU A 264 -1.66 15.67 17.99
CA LEU A 264 -0.26 16.09 18.21
C LEU A 264 0.26 15.80 19.63
N ASN A 265 -0.63 15.64 20.61
CA ASN A 265 -0.30 15.22 21.98
C ASN A 265 -0.21 13.69 22.16
N GLY A 266 -0.36 12.91 21.09
CA GLY A 266 -0.32 11.44 21.09
C GLY A 266 -1.64 10.74 21.42
N THR A 267 -2.74 11.45 21.66
CA THR A 267 -4.04 10.79 21.93
C THR A 267 -4.81 10.48 20.66
N THR A 268 -5.58 9.39 20.62
CA THR A 268 -6.50 9.07 19.52
C THR A 268 -7.94 9.39 19.90
N THR A 269 -8.19 10.60 20.39
CA THR A 269 -9.54 11.00 20.79
C THR A 269 -10.44 11.09 19.55
N PRO A 270 -11.63 10.45 19.56
CA PRO A 270 -12.63 10.60 18.50
C PRO A 270 -13.03 12.06 18.31
N ILE A 271 -13.50 12.39 17.11
CA ILE A 271 -13.96 13.74 16.80
C ILE A 271 -15.30 13.97 17.51
N PRO A 272 -15.41 14.98 18.39
CA PRO A 272 -16.65 15.23 19.13
C PRO A 272 -17.82 15.56 18.20
N THR A 273 -18.88 14.75 18.24
CA THR A 273 -20.13 15.04 17.52
C THR A 273 -21.20 15.62 18.43
N MET A 274 -21.11 15.34 19.73
CA MET A 274 -22.01 15.86 20.78
C MET A 274 -21.22 16.62 21.83
N ASN A 275 -21.86 17.59 22.48
CA ASN A 275 -21.30 18.30 23.62
C ASN A 275 -21.00 17.33 24.79
N ALA A 276 -20.23 17.78 25.79
CA ALA A 276 -19.83 16.94 26.92
C ALA A 276 -21.01 16.35 27.73
N ALA A 277 -22.18 16.99 27.68
CA ALA A 277 -23.39 16.52 28.36
C ALA A 277 -24.20 15.51 27.52
N GLY A 278 -23.86 15.32 26.24
CA GLY A 278 -24.62 14.48 25.30
C GLY A 278 -25.99 15.03 24.92
N THR A 279 -26.25 16.32 25.15
CA THR A 279 -27.58 16.93 24.98
C THR A 279 -27.77 17.67 23.66
N ASP A 280 -26.68 18.06 22.99
CA ASP A 280 -26.70 18.79 21.72
C ASP A 280 -25.45 18.47 20.90
N TYR A 281 -25.49 18.74 19.60
CA TYR A 281 -24.38 18.57 18.69
C TYR A 281 -23.25 19.59 18.95
N VAL A 282 -22.03 19.23 18.58
CA VAL A 282 -20.93 20.21 18.50
C VAL A 282 -21.03 20.96 17.18
N TYR A 283 -21.14 22.29 17.26
CA TYR A 283 -21.14 23.18 16.10
C TYR A 283 -19.73 23.77 15.93
N TYR A 284 -19.07 23.39 14.84
CA TYR A 284 -17.78 23.92 14.45
C TYR A 284 -17.95 25.18 13.61
N ASN A 285 -17.04 26.16 13.76
CA ASN A 285 -17.08 27.41 13.00
C ASN A 285 -16.52 27.24 11.59
N THR A 286 -15.62 26.26 11.39
CA THR A 286 -15.03 25.95 10.09
C THR A 286 -14.97 24.44 9.85
N LEU A 287 -14.95 24.02 8.59
CA LEU A 287 -14.89 22.61 8.20
C LEU A 287 -13.58 21.92 8.64
N SER A 288 -12.49 22.68 8.82
CA SER A 288 -11.18 22.17 9.21
C SER A 288 -10.99 22.04 10.72
N GLU A 289 -11.80 22.74 11.52
CA GLU A 289 -11.68 22.77 12.98
C GLU A 289 -11.67 21.38 13.65
N PRO A 290 -12.51 20.40 13.23
CA PRO A 290 -12.49 19.06 13.82
C PRO A 290 -11.14 18.32 13.68
N PHE A 291 -10.30 18.75 12.73
CA PHE A 291 -9.04 18.08 12.39
C PHE A 291 -7.80 18.86 12.80
N ALA A 292 -7.94 20.08 13.32
CA ALA A 292 -6.84 21.04 13.51
C ALA A 292 -5.64 20.48 14.31
N ASN A 293 -5.89 19.58 15.26
CA ASN A 293 -4.85 18.99 16.12
C ASN A 293 -4.42 17.58 15.70
N LYS A 294 -4.82 17.11 14.52
CA LYS A 294 -4.47 15.77 14.01
C LYS A 294 -3.06 15.72 13.43
N ASP A 295 -2.46 14.55 13.50
CA ASP A 295 -1.17 14.24 12.90
C ASP A 295 -1.13 14.60 11.40
N ALA A 296 -0.04 15.22 10.96
CA ALA A 296 0.13 15.70 9.60
C ALA A 296 -0.02 14.59 8.53
N ARG A 297 0.25 13.32 8.88
CA ARG A 297 0.06 12.17 7.99
C ARG A 297 -1.41 11.98 7.59
N LEU A 298 -2.37 12.43 8.41
CA LEU A 298 -3.78 12.45 8.04
C LEU A 298 -4.00 13.32 6.80
N TYR A 299 -3.52 14.57 6.84
CA TYR A 299 -3.63 15.54 5.75
C TYR A 299 -2.92 15.11 4.46
N GLY A 300 -1.82 14.37 4.58
CA GLY A 300 -1.13 13.77 3.43
C GLY A 300 -1.79 12.50 2.89
N THR A 301 -2.69 11.88 3.66
CA THR A 301 -3.37 10.63 3.28
C THR A 301 -4.80 10.87 2.79
N VAL A 302 -5.51 11.81 3.39
CA VAL A 302 -6.95 12.08 3.20
C VAL A 302 -7.15 13.54 2.83
N ILE A 303 -8.02 13.81 1.86
CA ILE A 303 -8.54 15.14 1.58
C ILE A 303 -9.70 15.36 2.55
N LEU A 304 -9.48 16.25 3.52
CA LEU A 304 -10.43 16.58 4.57
C LEU A 304 -11.39 17.70 4.12
N PRO A 305 -12.60 17.80 4.69
CA PRO A 305 -13.47 18.96 4.50
C PRO A 305 -12.73 20.30 4.70
N GLY A 306 -12.97 21.25 3.81
CA GLY A 306 -12.28 22.55 3.81
C GLY A 306 -10.86 22.55 3.22
N SER A 307 -10.37 21.41 2.74
CA SER A 307 -9.05 21.34 2.07
C SER A 307 -9.11 21.85 0.63
N THR A 308 -7.95 22.20 0.10
CA THR A 308 -7.74 22.41 -1.33
C THR A 308 -6.99 21.23 -1.94
N PHE A 309 -7.25 20.94 -3.21
CA PHE A 309 -6.48 20.00 -4.01
C PHE A 309 -6.41 20.51 -5.45
N LYS A 310 -5.27 20.37 -6.13
CA LYS A 310 -5.02 21.01 -7.44
C LYS A 310 -5.36 22.52 -7.44
N SER A 311 -5.02 23.21 -6.35
CA SER A 311 -5.30 24.64 -6.13
C SER A 311 -6.79 25.02 -6.20
N ARG A 312 -7.69 24.06 -6.03
CA ARG A 312 -9.15 24.26 -6.01
C ARG A 312 -9.72 23.74 -4.70
N GLU A 313 -10.71 24.43 -4.18
CA GLU A 313 -11.44 23.98 -3.00
C GLU A 313 -12.17 22.66 -3.27
N VAL A 314 -12.07 21.72 -2.34
CA VAL A 314 -12.83 20.48 -2.38
C VAL A 314 -14.10 20.66 -1.54
N GLN A 315 -15.20 20.97 -2.22
CA GLN A 315 -16.49 21.23 -1.58
C GLN A 315 -17.12 19.93 -1.05
N VAL A 316 -16.79 19.58 0.18
CA VAL A 316 -17.37 18.43 0.90
C VAL A 316 -18.45 18.92 1.85
N GLN A 317 -19.70 18.93 1.38
CA GLN A 317 -20.86 19.31 2.18
C GLN A 317 -22.09 18.54 1.71
N ALA A 318 -22.80 17.87 2.63
CA ALA A 318 -24.00 17.08 2.32
C ALA A 318 -25.23 17.95 2.06
N GLY A 319 -25.39 18.98 2.90
CA GLY A 319 -26.60 19.78 2.99
C GLY A 319 -26.48 20.77 4.14
N VAL A 320 -27.60 21.40 4.50
CA VAL A 320 -27.72 22.26 5.67
C VAL A 320 -28.79 21.74 6.63
N LYS A 321 -28.65 22.06 7.91
CA LYS A 321 -29.68 21.83 8.93
C LYS A 321 -30.53 23.09 9.08
N VAL A 322 -31.84 22.96 8.92
CA VAL A 322 -32.79 24.09 9.01
C VAL A 322 -33.79 23.82 10.13
N TRP A 323 -33.99 24.78 11.02
CA TRP A 323 -34.97 24.66 12.09
C TRP A 323 -36.40 24.66 11.54
N SER A 324 -37.16 23.62 11.83
CA SER A 324 -38.59 23.54 11.51
C SER A 324 -39.41 23.81 12.76
N THR A 325 -40.23 24.87 12.72
CA THR A 325 -41.16 25.21 13.81
C THR A 325 -42.30 24.21 13.93
N THR A 326 -42.66 23.51 12.85
CA THR A 326 -43.71 22.48 12.84
C THR A 326 -43.29 21.23 13.59
N SER A 327 -42.04 20.77 13.40
CA SER A 327 -41.53 19.56 14.03
C SER A 327 -40.66 19.83 15.26
N ASN A 328 -40.51 21.11 15.65
CA ASN A 328 -39.66 21.59 16.74
C ASN A 328 -38.26 20.95 16.73
N SER A 329 -37.65 20.85 15.55
CA SER A 329 -36.40 20.11 15.31
C SER A 329 -35.70 20.57 14.03
N TYR A 330 -34.38 20.37 13.97
CA TYR A 330 -33.59 20.62 12.77
C TYR A 330 -33.79 19.54 11.70
N GLN A 331 -34.21 19.96 10.50
CA GLN A 331 -34.41 19.11 9.33
C GLN A 331 -33.19 19.18 8.40
N ASN A 332 -32.86 18.06 7.74
CA ASN A 332 -31.85 18.04 6.69
C ASN A 332 -32.46 18.64 5.41
N VAL A 333 -31.76 19.60 4.81
CA VAL A 333 -32.08 20.10 3.48
C VAL A 333 -30.87 19.86 2.58
N GLU A 334 -31.10 19.12 1.50
CA GLU A 334 -30.10 18.77 0.49
C GLU A 334 -30.60 19.24 -0.88
N GLY A 335 -29.68 19.50 -1.81
CA GLY A 335 -29.98 19.89 -3.17
C GLY A 335 -29.09 19.17 -4.18
N ASN A 336 -29.16 19.60 -5.43
CA ASN A 336 -28.24 19.11 -6.46
C ASN A 336 -26.78 19.45 -6.10
N LEU A 337 -25.84 18.66 -6.56
CA LEU A 337 -24.41 18.95 -6.37
C LEU A 337 -24.05 20.34 -6.90
N GLY A 338 -23.36 21.13 -6.07
CA GLY A 338 -22.99 22.52 -6.36
C GLY A 338 -24.11 23.53 -6.25
N SER A 339 -25.30 23.13 -5.76
CA SER A 339 -26.41 24.05 -5.54
C SER A 339 -26.15 25.01 -4.38
N VAL A 340 -26.80 26.16 -4.42
CA VAL A 340 -26.78 27.18 -3.37
C VAL A 340 -28.10 27.18 -2.60
N TYR A 341 -28.04 27.53 -1.33
CA TYR A 341 -29.18 27.71 -0.46
C TYR A 341 -29.77 29.11 -0.62
N THR A 342 -30.93 29.37 -0.01
CA THR A 342 -31.67 30.64 -0.14
C THR A 342 -30.92 31.85 0.42
N ASP A 343 -29.91 31.63 1.27
CA ASP A 343 -29.01 32.67 1.80
C ASP A 343 -27.79 32.94 0.90
N GLY A 344 -27.73 32.29 -0.28
CA GLY A 344 -26.65 32.42 -1.24
C GLY A 344 -25.40 31.59 -0.93
N LYS A 345 -25.38 30.82 0.17
CA LYS A 345 -24.26 29.93 0.52
C LYS A 345 -24.40 28.56 -0.13
N LEU A 346 -23.34 27.77 -0.10
CA LEU A 346 -23.36 26.39 -0.61
C LEU A 346 -24.43 25.57 0.14
N LEU A 347 -25.30 24.88 -0.59
CA LEU A 347 -26.26 23.92 -0.03
C LEU A 347 -25.65 22.52 0.00
N THR A 348 -25.33 21.98 -1.17
CA THR A 348 -24.71 20.66 -1.33
C THR A 348 -23.45 20.82 -2.17
N GLY A 349 -22.31 20.37 -1.65
CA GLY A 349 -21.01 20.53 -2.29
C GLY A 349 -20.86 19.70 -3.56
N SER A 350 -20.11 20.21 -4.54
CA SER A 350 -19.83 19.46 -5.78
C SER A 350 -19.07 18.14 -5.56
N SER A 351 -18.41 18.00 -4.41
CA SER A 351 -17.75 16.78 -3.94
C SER A 351 -18.39 16.24 -2.65
N GLY A 352 -19.57 16.72 -2.26
CA GLY A 352 -20.26 16.29 -1.06
C GLY A 352 -20.95 14.93 -1.22
N PRO A 353 -21.21 14.21 -0.11
CA PRO A 353 -22.07 13.04 -0.14
C PRO A 353 -23.50 13.45 -0.54
N LEU A 354 -24.15 12.63 -1.37
CA LEU A 354 -25.52 12.83 -1.80
C LEU A 354 -26.18 11.48 -2.09
N SER A 355 -27.41 11.29 -1.63
CA SER A 355 -28.16 10.05 -1.84
C SER A 355 -28.39 9.77 -3.33
N ASN A 356 -28.27 8.50 -3.75
CA ASN A 356 -28.43 8.05 -5.14
C ASN A 356 -27.51 8.74 -6.16
N GLN A 357 -26.44 9.41 -5.71
CA GLN A 357 -25.49 10.07 -6.58
C GLN A 357 -24.25 9.18 -6.76
N PRO A 358 -23.95 8.69 -7.99
CA PRO A 358 -22.72 7.96 -8.23
C PRO A 358 -21.49 8.88 -8.18
N TYR A 359 -20.33 8.30 -7.89
CA TYR A 359 -19.01 8.94 -7.91
C TYR A 359 -18.89 10.18 -7.01
N VAL A 360 -19.50 10.15 -5.83
CA VAL A 360 -19.23 11.08 -4.72
C VAL A 360 -18.74 10.28 -3.51
N THR A 361 -18.12 10.97 -2.56
CA THR A 361 -17.79 10.36 -1.27
C THR A 361 -19.06 9.93 -0.53
N ASN A 362 -19.04 8.76 0.11
CA ASN A 362 -20.11 8.31 1.00
C ASN A 362 -19.82 8.63 2.47
N SER A 363 -18.58 9.02 2.80
CA SER A 363 -18.10 9.22 4.17
C SER A 363 -17.74 10.67 4.50
N GLY A 364 -17.77 11.58 3.52
CA GLY A 364 -17.28 12.94 3.68
C GLY A 364 -15.76 13.07 3.57
N PHE A 365 -15.08 12.06 3.03
CA PHE A 365 -13.63 12.06 2.85
C PHE A 365 -13.24 11.51 1.47
N TYR A 366 -12.15 12.02 0.91
CA TYR A 366 -11.51 11.46 -0.29
C TYR A 366 -10.09 11.00 0.03
N LEU A 367 -9.62 9.97 -0.67
CA LEU A 367 -8.21 9.59 -0.61
C LEU A 367 -7.35 10.69 -1.25
N ARG A 368 -6.25 11.07 -0.60
CA ARG A 368 -5.24 11.98 -1.17
C ARG A 368 -4.02 11.22 -1.70
N LYS A 369 -3.62 10.18 -0.97
CA LYS A 369 -2.42 9.39 -1.23
C LYS A 369 -2.41 8.89 -2.68
N TYR A 370 -1.32 9.14 -3.40
CA TYR A 370 -1.11 8.79 -4.82
C TYR A 370 -2.04 9.44 -5.85
N LEU A 371 -2.94 10.34 -5.45
CA LEU A 371 -3.58 11.20 -6.42
C LEU A 371 -2.54 12.08 -7.08
N ASP A 372 -2.72 12.34 -8.37
CA ASP A 372 -1.83 13.16 -9.18
C ASP A 372 -2.39 14.58 -9.29
N THR A 373 -1.54 15.59 -9.04
CA THR A 373 -1.92 17.00 -9.16
C THR A 373 -1.74 17.58 -10.55
N GLY A 374 -1.10 16.86 -11.48
CA GLY A 374 -0.84 17.31 -12.84
C GLY A 374 -2.11 17.68 -13.61
N ALA A 375 -1.97 18.57 -14.58
CA ALA A 375 -3.08 18.97 -15.45
C ALA A 375 -3.51 17.79 -16.33
N GLY A 376 -4.82 17.53 -16.39
CA GLY A 376 -5.41 16.47 -17.18
C GLY A 376 -5.18 15.05 -16.66
N THR A 377 -4.44 14.84 -15.56
CA THR A 377 -4.06 13.49 -15.09
C THR A 377 -5.24 12.68 -14.56
N SER A 378 -6.39 13.33 -14.32
CA SER A 378 -7.67 12.67 -14.03
C SER A 378 -8.54 12.43 -15.27
N THR A 379 -7.99 12.54 -16.49
CA THR A 379 -8.68 12.18 -17.74
C THR A 379 -8.26 10.79 -18.24
N ARG A 380 -9.17 10.13 -18.98
CA ARG A 380 -8.86 8.83 -19.61
C ARG A 380 -7.76 8.90 -20.67
N ALA A 381 -7.58 10.06 -21.31
CA ALA A 381 -6.56 10.27 -22.34
C ALA A 381 -5.16 10.46 -21.73
N THR A 382 -5.03 11.36 -20.75
CA THR A 382 -3.72 11.68 -20.17
C THR A 382 -3.31 10.67 -19.12
N ARG A 383 -4.20 10.24 -18.21
CA ARG A 383 -3.89 9.34 -17.08
C ARG A 383 -2.75 9.86 -16.19
N SER A 384 -2.38 9.11 -15.16
CA SER A 384 -1.31 9.49 -14.23
C SER A 384 -0.04 8.67 -14.45
N ASP A 385 1.11 9.30 -14.23
CA ASP A 385 2.43 8.67 -14.23
C ASP A 385 3.14 8.70 -12.85
N VAL A 386 2.37 8.95 -11.79
CA VAL A 386 2.77 8.73 -10.41
C VAL A 386 3.24 7.29 -10.26
N TRP A 387 4.37 7.09 -9.57
CA TRP A 387 4.90 5.74 -9.37
C TRP A 387 4.15 4.97 -8.28
N TRP A 388 4.24 3.65 -8.30
CA TRP A 388 3.86 2.82 -7.16
C TRP A 388 5.08 2.49 -6.32
N VAL A 389 5.20 3.16 -5.18
CA VAL A 389 6.26 2.88 -4.20
C VAL A 389 6.07 1.49 -3.61
N ARG A 390 7.07 0.62 -3.80
CA ARG A 390 7.09 -0.74 -3.26
C ARG A 390 7.85 -0.82 -1.94
N PHE A 391 8.96 -0.10 -1.81
CA PHE A 391 9.77 0.00 -0.59
C PHE A 391 10.22 1.45 -0.41
N ARG A 392 10.23 1.93 0.83
CA ARG A 392 10.71 3.27 1.20
C ARG A 392 11.34 3.26 2.59
N LEU A 393 12.22 4.23 2.89
CA LEU A 393 12.99 4.26 4.11
C LEU A 393 12.14 4.26 5.39
N ALA A 394 11.00 4.96 5.41
CA ALA A 394 10.14 4.98 6.59
C ALA A 394 9.66 3.57 6.98
N GLU A 395 9.41 2.69 6.01
CA GLU A 395 9.07 1.30 6.29
C GLU A 395 10.24 0.56 6.92
N ILE A 396 11.45 0.72 6.40
CA ILE A 396 12.66 0.09 6.94
C ILE A 396 12.89 0.50 8.39
N LEU A 397 12.66 1.77 8.71
CA LEU A 397 12.74 2.27 10.08
C LEU A 397 11.67 1.64 10.99
N LEU A 398 10.43 1.51 10.51
CA LEU A 398 9.35 0.87 11.27
C LEU A 398 9.62 -0.63 11.45
N THR A 399 10.11 -1.33 10.44
CA THR A 399 10.52 -2.74 10.54
C THR A 399 11.70 -2.93 11.51
N ALA A 400 12.71 -2.06 11.45
CA ALA A 400 13.81 -2.08 12.40
C ALA A 400 13.33 -1.82 13.83
N SER A 401 12.39 -0.88 14.01
CA SER A 401 11.78 -0.58 15.31
C SER A 401 11.03 -1.77 15.88
N GLU A 402 10.14 -2.37 15.08
CA GLU A 402 9.33 -3.52 15.50
C GLU A 402 10.24 -4.70 15.84
N ALA A 403 11.14 -5.09 14.94
CA ALA A 403 12.06 -6.20 15.19
C ALA A 403 12.98 -5.97 16.40
N ALA A 404 13.50 -4.75 16.59
CA ALA A 404 14.30 -4.41 17.77
C ALA A 404 13.49 -4.53 19.06
N LEU A 405 12.25 -4.03 19.09
CA LEU A 405 11.36 -4.13 20.25
C LEU A 405 11.10 -5.59 20.60
N GLU A 406 10.80 -6.41 19.59
CA GLU A 406 10.51 -7.83 19.73
C GLU A 406 11.71 -8.66 20.21
N LEU A 407 12.93 -8.17 19.96
CA LEU A 407 14.19 -8.73 20.47
C LEU A 407 14.61 -8.16 21.84
N GLY A 408 13.79 -7.32 22.47
CA GLY A 408 14.09 -6.68 23.75
C GLY A 408 15.08 -5.51 23.66
N GLN A 409 15.37 -5.01 22.46
CA GLN A 409 16.28 -3.89 22.20
C GLN A 409 15.51 -2.55 22.20
N THR A 410 14.83 -2.22 23.31
CA THR A 410 13.89 -1.08 23.39
C THR A 410 14.53 0.27 23.07
N ALA A 411 15.81 0.49 23.43
CA ALA A 411 16.52 1.73 23.12
C ALA A 411 16.76 1.91 21.60
N ASP A 412 17.14 0.83 20.91
CA ASP A 412 17.29 0.81 19.46
C ASP A 412 15.92 1.03 18.79
N ALA A 413 14.88 0.34 19.26
CA ALA A 413 13.52 0.49 18.75
C ALA A 413 13.06 1.96 18.78
N LEU A 414 13.23 2.62 19.94
CA LEU A 414 12.88 4.02 20.12
C LEU A 414 13.66 4.94 19.16
N THR A 415 14.94 4.63 18.92
CA THR A 415 15.79 5.38 17.97
C THR A 415 15.25 5.32 16.54
N TYR A 416 14.75 4.16 16.10
CA TYR A 416 14.20 4.02 14.75
C TYR A 416 12.83 4.68 14.59
N VAL A 417 11.88 4.43 15.50
CA VAL A 417 10.51 4.98 15.38
C VAL A 417 10.49 6.51 15.48
N ASN A 418 11.33 7.09 16.34
CA ASN A 418 11.40 8.55 16.51
C ASN A 418 11.97 9.28 15.29
N ARG A 419 12.59 8.58 14.34
CA ARG A 419 12.96 9.19 13.05
C ARG A 419 11.75 9.41 12.16
N VAL A 420 10.70 8.60 12.31
CA VAL A 420 9.48 8.65 11.48
C VAL A 420 8.40 9.55 12.10
N ARG A 421 8.36 9.65 13.43
CA ARG A 421 7.55 10.64 14.15
C ARG A 421 8.10 12.04 13.94
#